data_AF-A0A4Y7TG40-F1
#
_entry.id   AF-A0A4Y7TG40-F1
#
_cell.length_a   1.000
_cell.length_b   1.000
_cell.length_c   1.000
_cell.angle_alpha   90.00
_cell.angle_beta   90.00
_cell.angle_gamma   90.00
#
_symmetry.space_group_name_H-M   'P 1'
#
loop_
_entity.id
_entity.type
_entity.pdbx_description
1 polymer ?
#
loop_
_entity_poly.entity_id
_entity_poly.type
_entity_poly.pdbx_seq_one_letter_code
_entity_poly.pdbx_strand_id
1 'polypeptide(L)'
;MFNNSGSRRWTHFHSALQLAVQRSAHKWTFEDFTECFPLYVEEDKNSASATFNSISDYIEAQNLRDLDKLFKEYNVQENVDILHKIVQDSKDRKSKGEIRNDAWRENINPRTSICAKTIPVVEKDIARLQRQLKEAEDLNRELLRELEEEARQTDEVNGHALEIVQQVDRACEEWEGIPQDEIEPWTVENLDSDTEDSQSQGHFLPWHRQFTVVHEMLLRDECQYIGPIPVRDSPIFDPETGFGGDGVPGTYTLPGNYSTLDPSKVPINPAAFKGCVQDGPFASSRITLGPGKLVTEHCLVRGINETYRRYINPGALRNTIKRADFESFRIELEGRPVTPAPKLHDAVHVFVGGDMSNFYSSVAGKSPQHGFGGRFVSGHGMSSLMPQMKPVKRLYAITGRSTVYPPYSNVTLDFKLDFGSLSPSVAIRDVMNIHAEPGRYTYV
;
A
#
# COMPACT_ATOMS: atom_id res chain seq x y z
N MET A 1 -7.00 25.87 56.74
CA MET A 1 -7.15 25.58 55.29
C MET A 1 -7.49 24.10 55.16
N PHE A 2 -8.78 23.77 55.04
CA PHE A 2 -9.22 22.37 54.94
C PHE A 2 -9.15 21.92 53.49
N ASN A 3 -8.28 20.94 53.22
CA ASN A 3 -8.06 20.38 51.90
C ASN A 3 -9.32 19.58 51.51
N ASN A 4 -10.15 20.15 50.63
CA ASN A 4 -11.52 19.68 50.36
C ASN A 4 -11.52 18.63 49.23
N SER A 5 -10.97 17.44 49.49
CA SER A 5 -10.87 16.37 48.48
C SER A 5 -12.02 15.35 48.49
N GLY A 6 -12.98 15.46 49.41
CA GLY A 6 -14.11 14.51 49.53
C GLY A 6 -15.47 15.10 49.17
N SER A 7 -16.50 14.24 49.07
CA SER A 7 -17.87 14.66 48.82
C SER A 7 -18.42 15.52 49.95
N ARG A 8 -19.50 16.28 49.66
CA ARG A 8 -20.22 17.05 50.70
C ARG A 8 -20.66 16.17 51.88
N ARG A 9 -20.99 14.90 51.63
CA ARG A 9 -21.38 13.95 52.68
C ARG A 9 -20.19 13.61 53.57
N TRP A 10 -19.02 13.37 52.98
CA TRP A 10 -17.77 13.15 53.72
C TRP A 10 -17.41 14.36 54.57
N THR A 11 -17.45 15.58 54.01
CA THR A 11 -17.13 16.80 54.76
C THR A 11 -18.01 16.92 56.02
N HIS A 12 -19.33 16.72 55.89
CA HIS A 12 -20.23 16.79 57.04
C HIS A 12 -19.98 15.66 58.06
N PHE A 13 -19.78 14.43 57.60
CA PHE A 13 -19.50 13.27 58.45
C PHE A 13 -18.21 13.48 59.26
N HIS A 14 -17.13 13.84 58.56
CA HIS A 14 -15.81 14.04 59.14
C HIS A 14 -15.80 15.22 60.13
N SER A 15 -16.36 16.38 59.74
CA SER A 15 -16.41 17.55 60.62
C SER A 15 -17.26 17.31 61.86
N ALA A 16 -18.37 16.58 61.76
CA ALA A 16 -19.19 16.23 62.92
C ALA A 16 -18.43 15.34 63.91
N LEU A 17 -17.66 14.37 63.41
CA LEU A 17 -16.88 13.47 64.25
C LEU A 17 -15.70 14.19 64.92
N GLN A 18 -14.99 15.05 64.18
CA GLN A 18 -13.92 15.88 64.77
C GLN A 18 -14.46 16.77 65.89
N LEU A 19 -15.61 17.42 65.66
CA LEU A 19 -16.25 18.25 66.68
C LEU A 19 -16.67 17.43 67.91
N ALA A 20 -17.14 16.20 67.72
CA ALA A 20 -17.51 15.32 68.82
C ALA A 20 -16.28 14.96 69.67
N VAL A 21 -15.15 14.60 69.02
CA VAL A 21 -13.88 14.28 69.72
C VAL A 21 -13.40 15.48 70.52
N GLN A 22 -13.34 16.66 69.91
CA GLN A 22 -12.96 17.90 70.57
C GLN A 22 -13.81 18.19 71.80
N ARG A 23 -15.14 18.14 71.66
CA ARG A 23 -16.04 18.39 72.77
C ARG A 23 -15.95 17.32 73.85
N SER A 24 -15.69 16.06 73.50
CA SER A 24 -15.55 14.99 74.50
C SER A 24 -14.24 15.09 75.29
N ALA A 25 -13.13 15.44 74.63
CA ALA A 25 -11.82 15.52 75.27
C ALA A 25 -11.74 16.68 76.28
N HIS A 26 -12.44 17.78 76.01
CA HIS A 26 -12.47 18.99 76.84
C HIS A 26 -13.79 19.17 77.62
N LYS A 27 -14.58 18.11 77.81
CA LYS A 27 -15.89 18.19 78.49
C LYS A 27 -15.78 18.47 79.99
N TRP A 28 -14.76 17.90 80.60
CA TRP A 28 -14.44 17.96 82.02
C TRP A 28 -13.62 19.23 82.31
N THR A 29 -13.86 19.86 83.46
CA THR A 29 -13.22 21.14 83.83
C THR A 29 -12.07 20.93 84.80
N PHE A 30 -11.29 22.00 85.03
CA PHE A 30 -10.23 21.95 86.04
C PHE A 30 -10.79 21.82 87.46
N GLU A 31 -12.03 22.27 87.70
CA GLU A 31 -12.75 22.02 88.96
C GLU A 31 -13.02 20.52 89.13
N ASP A 32 -13.51 19.81 88.11
CA ASP A 32 -13.72 18.36 88.15
C ASP A 32 -12.40 17.62 88.44
N PHE A 33 -11.29 18.09 87.85
CA PHE A 33 -9.94 17.57 88.11
C PHE A 33 -9.51 17.80 89.57
N THR A 34 -9.82 18.97 90.12
CA THR A 34 -9.48 19.34 91.50
C THR A 34 -10.26 18.51 92.53
N GLU A 35 -11.53 18.20 92.27
CA GLU A 35 -12.32 17.31 93.13
C GLU A 35 -11.73 15.89 93.17
N CYS A 36 -11.17 15.42 92.06
CA CYS A 36 -10.58 14.09 91.96
C CYS A 36 -9.15 14.01 92.52
N PHE A 37 -8.38 15.12 92.45
CA PHE A 37 -6.97 15.19 92.85
C PHE A 37 -6.65 16.40 93.77
N PRO A 38 -7.35 16.58 94.90
CA PRO A 38 -7.25 17.79 95.71
C PRO A 38 -5.86 18.03 96.28
N LEU A 39 -5.21 16.99 96.80
CA LEU A 39 -3.86 17.09 97.38
C LEU A 39 -2.80 17.53 96.35
N TYR A 40 -2.91 17.06 95.11
CA TYR A 40 -1.95 17.41 94.05
C TYR A 40 -2.11 18.87 93.60
N VAL A 41 -3.35 19.36 93.53
CA VAL A 41 -3.64 20.76 93.17
C VAL A 41 -3.21 21.72 94.28
N GLU A 42 -3.36 21.33 95.55
CA GLU A 42 -2.89 22.11 96.71
C GLU A 42 -1.35 22.23 96.75
N GLU A 43 -0.64 21.15 96.39
CA GLU A 43 0.83 21.13 96.38
C GLU A 43 1.42 21.98 95.24
N ASP A 44 0.94 21.81 94.01
CA ASP A 44 1.39 22.60 92.85
C ASP A 44 0.28 22.77 91.80
N LYS A 45 -0.46 23.88 91.93
CA LYS A 45 -1.54 24.24 91.01
C LYS A 45 -1.08 24.42 89.55
N ASN A 46 0.13 24.92 89.32
CA ASN A 46 0.62 25.19 87.96
C ASN A 46 0.92 23.88 87.24
N SER A 47 1.62 22.96 87.91
CA SER A 47 1.89 21.63 87.37
C SER A 47 0.60 20.82 87.21
N ALA A 48 -0.35 20.91 88.14
CA ALA A 48 -1.64 20.25 88.03
C ALA A 48 -2.47 20.75 86.82
N SER A 49 -2.50 22.07 86.60
CA SER A 49 -3.16 22.67 85.42
C SER A 49 -2.48 22.26 84.11
N ALA A 50 -1.14 22.23 84.07
CA ALA A 50 -0.41 21.74 82.91
C ALA A 50 -0.72 20.26 82.61
N THR A 51 -0.75 19.41 83.65
CA THR A 51 -1.14 18.00 83.53
C THR A 51 -2.57 17.84 83.00
N PHE A 52 -3.54 18.58 83.54
CA PHE A 52 -4.93 18.56 83.07
C PHE A 52 -5.06 18.88 81.57
N ASN A 53 -4.44 19.98 81.13
CA ASN A 53 -4.48 20.37 79.73
C ASN A 53 -3.78 19.33 78.84
N SER A 54 -2.63 18.81 79.28
CA SER A 54 -1.88 17.77 78.56
C SER A 54 -2.70 16.48 78.37
N ILE A 55 -3.48 16.07 79.38
CA ILE A 55 -4.36 14.89 79.28
C ILE A 55 -5.45 15.13 78.22
N SER A 56 -6.11 16.29 78.25
CA SER A 56 -7.18 16.62 77.29
C SER A 56 -6.65 16.68 75.86
N ASP A 57 -5.52 17.35 75.65
CA ASP A 57 -4.84 17.43 74.35
C ASP A 57 -4.39 16.05 73.86
N TYR A 58 -3.88 15.21 74.77
CA TYR A 58 -3.47 13.85 74.45
C TYR A 58 -4.66 12.98 74.01
N ILE A 59 -5.78 13.03 74.74
CA ILE A 59 -7.01 12.29 74.41
C ILE A 59 -7.54 12.73 73.05
N GLU A 60 -7.63 14.04 72.79
CA GLU A 60 -8.06 14.56 71.48
C GLU A 60 -7.17 14.03 70.36
N ALA A 61 -5.85 14.22 70.49
CA ALA A 61 -4.90 13.85 69.46
C ALA A 61 -4.84 12.33 69.24
N GLN A 62 -4.96 11.52 70.29
CA GLN A 62 -4.95 10.06 70.19
C GLN A 62 -6.21 9.54 69.51
N ASN A 63 -7.40 10.03 69.90
CA ASN A 63 -8.66 9.64 69.28
C ASN A 63 -8.69 10.00 67.79
N LEU A 64 -8.20 11.19 67.41
CA LEU A 64 -8.12 11.58 66.00
C LEU A 64 -7.18 10.67 65.20
N ARG A 65 -6.02 10.29 65.76
CA ARG A 65 -5.10 9.33 65.11
C ARG A 65 -5.72 7.95 64.92
N ASP A 66 -6.43 7.45 65.93
CA ASP A 66 -7.07 6.14 65.88
C ASP A 66 -8.24 6.13 64.87
N LEU A 67 -9.00 7.22 64.80
CA LEU A 67 -10.02 7.41 63.77
C LEU A 67 -9.42 7.47 62.36
N ASP A 68 -8.32 8.19 62.16
CA ASP A 68 -7.63 8.23 60.86
C ASP A 68 -7.14 6.84 60.42
N LYS A 69 -6.71 6.00 61.38
CA LYS A 69 -6.35 4.61 61.09
C LYS A 69 -7.58 3.80 60.64
N LEU A 70 -8.70 3.91 61.36
CA LEU A 70 -9.95 3.25 60.97
C LEU A 70 -10.48 3.73 59.63
N PHE A 71 -10.38 5.03 59.34
CA PHE A 71 -10.79 5.60 58.07
C PHE A 71 -10.02 5.01 56.89
N LYS A 72 -8.72 4.75 57.08
CA LYS A 72 -7.88 4.07 56.08
C LYS A 72 -8.18 2.58 56.00
N GLU A 73 -8.34 1.89 57.13
CA GLU A 73 -8.58 0.44 57.17
C GLU A 73 -9.89 0.06 56.48
N TYR A 74 -10.94 0.87 56.68
CA TYR A 74 -12.28 0.62 56.15
C TYR A 74 -12.63 1.46 54.92
N ASN A 75 -11.66 2.19 54.32
CA ASN A 75 -11.85 3.09 53.18
C ASN A 75 -13.08 4.01 53.36
N VAL A 76 -13.25 4.58 54.55
CA VAL A 76 -14.52 5.24 54.94
C VAL A 76 -14.83 6.43 54.04
N GLN A 77 -13.83 7.24 53.70
CA GLN A 77 -13.99 8.36 52.79
C GLN A 77 -14.52 7.92 51.42
N GLU A 78 -13.88 6.93 50.80
CA GLU A 78 -14.28 6.40 49.50
C GLU A 78 -15.71 5.84 49.54
N ASN A 79 -16.04 5.06 50.58
CA ASN A 79 -17.38 4.48 50.73
C ASN A 79 -18.47 5.55 50.91
N VAL A 80 -18.20 6.60 51.70
CA VAL A 80 -19.12 7.73 51.89
C VAL A 80 -19.28 8.54 50.60
N ASP A 81 -18.20 8.70 49.83
CA ASP A 81 -18.20 9.39 48.54
C ASP A 81 -18.95 8.60 47.46
N ILE A 82 -18.78 7.28 47.41
CA ILE A 82 -19.56 6.37 46.55
C ILE A 82 -21.06 6.49 46.89
N LEU A 83 -21.41 6.44 48.18
CA LEU A 83 -22.79 6.63 48.62
C LEU A 83 -23.35 7.98 48.19
N HIS A 84 -22.55 9.06 48.30
CA HIS A 84 -22.96 10.37 47.82
C HIS A 84 -23.28 10.35 46.32
N LYS A 85 -22.38 9.76 45.52
CA LYS A 85 -22.56 9.64 44.06
C LYS A 85 -23.81 8.85 43.69
N ILE A 86 -24.03 7.68 44.29
CA ILE A 86 -25.21 6.84 44.02
C ILE A 86 -26.51 7.60 44.27
N VAL A 87 -26.58 8.39 45.34
CA VAL A 87 -27.75 9.20 45.66
C VAL A 87 -27.96 10.30 44.63
N GLN A 88 -26.91 10.94 44.13
CA GLN A 88 -27.02 11.96 43.08
C GLN A 88 -27.47 11.35 41.75
N ASP A 89 -26.80 10.28 41.31
CA ASP A 89 -27.18 9.56 40.08
C ASP A 89 -28.65 9.11 40.12
N SER A 90 -29.13 8.69 41.30
CA SER A 90 -30.54 8.31 41.49
C SER A 90 -31.51 9.49 41.38
N LYS A 91 -31.14 10.67 41.89
CA LYS A 91 -31.93 11.90 41.73
C LYS A 91 -31.98 12.34 40.27
N ASP A 92 -30.86 12.24 39.55
CA ASP A 92 -30.75 12.60 38.14
C ASP A 92 -31.57 11.65 37.25
N ARG A 93 -31.60 10.35 37.56
CA ARG A 93 -32.49 9.40 36.86
C ARG A 93 -33.95 9.73 37.11
N LYS A 94 -34.31 10.04 38.37
CA LYS A 94 -35.67 10.43 38.73
C LYS A 94 -36.12 11.70 37.99
N SER A 95 -35.25 12.70 37.83
CA SER A 95 -35.58 13.93 37.09
C SER A 95 -35.76 13.71 35.58
N LYS A 96 -35.09 12.70 35.02
CA LYS A 96 -35.26 12.25 33.62
C LYS A 96 -36.49 11.38 33.37
N GLY A 97 -37.25 11.03 34.41
CA GLY A 97 -38.40 10.12 34.31
C GLY A 97 -38.02 8.64 34.20
N GLU A 98 -36.75 8.29 34.42
CA GLU A 98 -36.27 6.90 34.43
C GLU A 98 -36.61 6.24 35.78
N ILE A 99 -37.88 5.91 35.98
CA ILE A 99 -38.34 5.18 37.16
C ILE A 99 -38.01 3.70 36.97
N ARG A 100 -36.88 3.25 37.52
CA ARG A 100 -36.59 1.83 37.73
C ARG A 100 -36.91 1.47 39.17
N ASN A 101 -37.75 0.46 39.40
CA ASN A 101 -37.92 -0.11 40.73
C ASN A 101 -36.58 -0.71 41.18
N ASP A 102 -36.20 -0.45 42.44
CA ASP A 102 -34.98 -1.03 43.00
C ASP A 102 -35.07 -2.56 42.94
N ALA A 103 -34.11 -3.16 42.25
CA ALA A 103 -34.04 -4.60 42.07
C ALA A 103 -33.33 -5.29 43.24
N TRP A 104 -32.72 -4.52 44.16
CA TRP A 104 -31.98 -5.08 45.28
C TRP A 104 -32.87 -5.92 46.19
N ARG A 105 -32.44 -7.17 46.41
CA ARG A 105 -32.99 -8.10 47.39
C ARG A 105 -31.83 -8.85 48.02
N GLU A 106 -31.97 -9.20 49.29
CA GLU A 106 -30.94 -9.93 50.05
C GLU A 106 -30.55 -11.27 49.37
N ASN A 107 -31.50 -11.92 48.70
CA ASN A 107 -31.33 -13.18 47.98
C ASN A 107 -31.38 -13.02 46.45
N ILE A 108 -30.66 -12.05 45.89
CA ILE A 108 -30.54 -11.95 44.42
C ILE A 108 -29.83 -13.19 43.86
N ASN A 109 -30.44 -13.82 42.84
CA ASN A 109 -29.80 -14.88 42.09
C ASN A 109 -28.51 -14.36 41.42
N PRO A 110 -27.35 -15.04 41.58
CA PRO A 110 -26.08 -14.61 40.98
C PRO A 110 -26.17 -14.34 39.48
N ARG A 111 -26.99 -15.10 38.72
CA ARG A 111 -27.21 -14.84 37.29
C ARG A 111 -27.83 -13.47 37.05
N THR A 112 -28.80 -13.04 37.87
CA THR A 112 -29.46 -11.74 37.73
C THR A 112 -28.47 -10.60 37.92
N SER A 113 -27.55 -10.69 38.88
CA SER A 113 -26.49 -9.69 39.08
C SER A 113 -25.53 -9.61 37.88
N ILE A 114 -25.15 -10.75 37.31
CA ILE A 114 -24.30 -10.80 36.12
C ILE A 114 -25.03 -10.18 34.93
N CYS A 115 -26.27 -10.59 34.66
CA CYS A 115 -27.08 -10.05 33.58
C CYS A 115 -27.27 -8.52 33.72
N ALA A 116 -27.53 -8.01 34.91
CA ALA A 116 -27.70 -6.57 35.14
C ALA A 116 -26.45 -5.75 34.79
N LYS A 117 -25.25 -6.33 34.94
CA LYS A 117 -23.99 -5.70 34.52
C LYS A 117 -23.66 -5.91 33.05
N THR A 118 -23.95 -7.09 32.51
CA THR A 118 -23.52 -7.48 31.16
C THR A 118 -24.48 -6.97 30.08
N ILE A 119 -25.79 -6.92 30.33
CA ILE A 119 -26.80 -6.50 29.35
C ILE A 119 -26.51 -5.09 28.80
N PRO A 120 -26.25 -4.05 29.61
CA PRO A 120 -25.98 -2.71 29.07
C PRO A 120 -24.73 -2.64 28.19
N VAL A 121 -23.72 -3.47 28.48
CA VAL A 121 -22.50 -3.56 27.66
C VAL A 121 -22.83 -4.20 26.31
N VAL A 122 -23.57 -5.32 26.33
CA VAL A 122 -23.99 -6.04 25.13
C VAL A 122 -24.94 -5.18 24.28
N GLU A 123 -25.89 -4.46 24.88
CA GLU A 123 -26.79 -3.53 24.17
C GLU A 123 -26.00 -2.42 23.47
N LYS A 124 -24.98 -1.86 24.13
CA LYS A 124 -24.09 -0.86 23.51
C LYS A 124 -23.32 -1.43 22.33
N ASP A 125 -22.85 -2.67 22.42
CA ASP A 125 -22.16 -3.35 21.32
C ASP A 125 -23.11 -3.70 20.17
N ILE A 126 -24.33 -4.16 20.45
CA ILE A 126 -25.36 -4.39 19.43
C ILE A 126 -25.65 -3.09 18.67
N ALA A 127 -25.85 -1.97 19.37
CA ALA A 127 -26.10 -0.67 18.75
C ALA A 127 -24.90 -0.16 17.92
N ARG A 128 -23.67 -0.52 18.31
CA ARG A 128 -22.47 -0.23 17.53
C ARG A 128 -22.42 -1.09 16.25
N LEU A 129 -22.61 -2.39 16.39
CA LEU A 129 -22.57 -3.34 15.27
C LEU A 129 -23.68 -3.06 14.26
N GLN A 130 -24.89 -2.73 14.71
CA GLN A 130 -26.00 -2.36 13.82
C GLN A 130 -25.69 -1.10 13.00
N ARG A 131 -24.99 -0.11 13.58
CA ARG A 131 -24.55 1.06 12.83
C ARG A 131 -23.51 0.71 11.77
N GLN A 132 -22.51 -0.09 12.12
CA GLN A 132 -21.48 -0.53 11.18
C GLN A 132 -22.06 -1.40 10.06
N LEU A 133 -23.02 -2.27 10.38
CA LEU A 133 -23.73 -3.07 9.38
C LEU A 133 -24.49 -2.17 8.41
N LYS A 134 -25.23 -1.18 8.92
CA LYS A 134 -25.97 -0.24 8.08
C LYS A 134 -25.05 0.55 7.16
N GLU A 135 -23.92 1.06 7.67
CA GLU A 135 -22.92 1.78 6.88
C GLU A 135 -22.34 0.89 5.76
N ALA A 136 -22.04 -0.38 6.06
CA ALA A 136 -21.55 -1.33 5.06
C ALA A 136 -22.62 -1.68 4.01
N GLU A 137 -23.88 -1.86 4.42
CA GLU A 137 -24.98 -2.10 3.50
C GLU A 137 -25.27 -0.91 2.59
N ASP A 138 -25.20 0.32 3.12
CA ASP A 138 -25.36 1.55 2.35
C ASP A 138 -24.23 1.69 1.31
N LEU A 139 -22.98 1.43 1.72
CA LEU A 139 -21.84 1.44 0.80
C LEU A 139 -21.95 0.36 -0.28
N ASN A 140 -22.35 -0.86 0.09
CA ASN A 140 -22.54 -1.94 -0.88
C ASN A 140 -23.65 -1.62 -1.89
N ARG A 141 -24.73 -0.96 -1.45
CA ARG A 141 -25.80 -0.51 -2.36
C ARG A 141 -25.31 0.53 -3.35
N GLU A 142 -24.44 1.45 -2.92
CA GLU A 142 -23.88 2.46 -3.80
C GLU A 142 -22.89 1.85 -4.82
N LEU A 143 -21.97 1.00 -4.35
CA LEU A 143 -21.03 0.31 -5.22
C LEU A 143 -21.73 -0.59 -6.25
N LEU A 144 -22.83 -1.25 -5.86
CA LEU A 144 -23.62 -2.04 -6.80
C LEU A 144 -24.23 -1.17 -7.89
N ARG A 145 -24.73 0.02 -7.55
CA ARG A 145 -25.26 0.97 -8.54
C ARG A 145 -24.19 1.47 -9.49
N GLU A 146 -23.01 1.82 -8.97
CA GLU A 146 -21.87 2.21 -9.80
C GLU A 146 -21.46 1.08 -10.76
N LEU A 147 -21.41 -0.16 -10.26
CA LEU A 147 -21.08 -1.33 -11.06
C LEU A 147 -22.13 -1.61 -12.15
N GLU A 148 -23.43 -1.50 -11.83
CA GLU A 148 -24.51 -1.66 -12.81
C GLU A 148 -24.46 -0.57 -13.89
N GLU A 149 -24.11 0.65 -13.52
CA GLU A 149 -23.93 1.77 -14.46
C GLU A 149 -22.75 1.52 -15.41
N GLU A 150 -21.59 1.15 -14.86
CA GLU A 150 -20.39 0.83 -15.64
C GLU A 150 -20.62 -0.38 -16.56
N ALA A 151 -21.32 -1.41 -16.08
CA ALA A 151 -21.67 -2.58 -16.88
C ALA A 151 -22.57 -2.18 -18.07
N ARG A 152 -23.58 -1.34 -17.83
CA ARG A 152 -24.47 -0.85 -18.90
C ARG A 152 -23.72 -0.02 -19.95
N GLN A 153 -22.82 0.86 -19.51
CA GLN A 153 -21.97 1.64 -20.42
C GLN A 153 -21.04 0.72 -21.22
N THR A 154 -20.50 -0.31 -20.58
CA THR A 154 -19.67 -1.34 -21.24
C THR A 154 -20.47 -2.11 -22.28
N ASP A 155 -21.72 -2.50 -21.99
CA ASP A 155 -22.59 -3.19 -22.94
C ASP A 155 -22.94 -2.30 -24.16
N GLU A 156 -23.18 -1.00 -23.94
CA GLU A 156 -23.43 -0.03 -25.01
C GLU A 156 -22.19 0.11 -25.92
N VAL A 157 -21.00 0.26 -25.33
CA VAL A 157 -19.73 0.33 -26.06
C VAL A 157 -19.44 -0.98 -26.80
N ASN A 158 -19.72 -2.14 -26.18
CA ASN A 158 -19.56 -3.45 -26.81
C ASN A 158 -20.53 -3.64 -27.99
N GLY A 159 -21.76 -3.13 -27.89
CA GLY A 159 -22.72 -3.12 -29.00
C GLY A 159 -22.17 -2.36 -30.21
N HIS A 160 -21.61 -1.17 -29.99
CA HIS A 160 -20.95 -0.40 -31.05
C HIS A 160 -19.69 -1.09 -31.59
N ALA A 161 -18.89 -1.72 -30.73
CA ALA A 161 -17.71 -2.49 -31.15
C ALA A 161 -18.11 -3.68 -32.03
N LEU A 162 -19.21 -4.38 -31.72
CA LEU A 162 -19.71 -5.49 -32.52
C LEU A 162 -20.16 -5.04 -33.93
N GLU A 163 -20.82 -3.87 -34.04
CA GLU A 163 -21.17 -3.28 -35.34
C GLU A 163 -19.92 -2.97 -36.18
N ILE A 164 -18.85 -2.50 -35.54
CA ILE A 164 -17.56 -2.20 -36.18
C ILE A 164 -16.86 -3.50 -36.59
N VAL A 165 -16.82 -4.53 -35.74
CA VAL A 165 -16.27 -5.86 -36.10
C VAL A 165 -16.99 -6.44 -37.31
N GLN A 166 -18.32 -6.34 -37.36
CA GLN A 166 -19.07 -6.77 -38.54
C GLN A 166 -18.74 -5.96 -39.81
N GLN A 167 -18.29 -4.72 -39.68
CA GLN A 167 -17.80 -3.92 -40.82
C GLN A 167 -16.37 -4.32 -41.21
N VAL A 168 -15.52 -4.65 -40.23
CA VAL A 168 -14.15 -5.14 -40.44
C VAL A 168 -14.14 -6.52 -41.10
N ASP A 169 -14.99 -7.45 -40.67
CA ASP A 169 -15.13 -8.77 -41.31
C ASP A 169 -15.43 -8.60 -42.82
N ARG A 170 -16.31 -7.66 -43.18
CA ARG A 170 -16.60 -7.32 -44.58
C ARG A 170 -15.41 -6.72 -45.33
N ALA A 171 -14.59 -5.91 -44.66
CA ALA A 171 -13.40 -5.30 -45.26
C ALA A 171 -12.24 -6.30 -45.41
N CYS A 172 -12.08 -7.24 -44.47
CA CYS A 172 -11.11 -8.33 -44.54
C CYS A 172 -11.43 -9.29 -45.69
N GLU A 173 -12.72 -9.60 -45.93
CA GLU A 173 -13.16 -10.35 -47.11
C GLU A 173 -12.76 -9.65 -48.43
N GLU A 174 -12.70 -8.32 -48.46
CA GLU A 174 -12.23 -7.54 -49.62
C GLU A 174 -10.68 -7.48 -49.70
N TRP A 175 -9.99 -7.50 -48.56
CA TRP A 175 -8.53 -7.38 -48.47
C TRP A 175 -7.78 -8.66 -48.85
N GLU A 176 -8.35 -9.85 -48.63
CA GLU A 176 -7.75 -11.13 -49.08
C GLU A 176 -7.48 -11.18 -50.60
N GLY A 177 -8.00 -10.22 -51.37
CA GLY A 177 -7.73 -10.07 -52.80
C GLY A 177 -6.46 -9.30 -53.21
N ILE A 178 -5.63 -8.78 -52.28
CA ILE A 178 -4.52 -7.85 -52.62
C ILE A 178 -3.12 -8.49 -52.45
N PRO A 179 -2.16 -8.33 -53.40
CA PRO A 179 -0.80 -8.92 -53.32
C PRO A 179 0.11 -8.29 -52.24
N GLN A 180 0.94 -9.10 -51.56
CA GLN A 180 1.74 -8.76 -50.35
C GLN A 180 3.19 -8.28 -50.61
N ASP A 181 3.54 -8.01 -51.85
CA ASP A 181 4.92 -7.94 -52.33
C ASP A 181 5.67 -6.64 -51.94
N GLU A 182 4.98 -5.66 -51.36
CA GLU A 182 5.49 -4.29 -51.21
C GLU A 182 5.82 -3.86 -49.76
N ILE A 183 5.59 -4.71 -48.76
CA ILE A 183 5.70 -4.31 -47.33
C ILE A 183 7.11 -4.57 -46.73
N GLU A 184 7.91 -5.46 -47.32
CA GLU A 184 9.21 -5.87 -46.75
C GLU A 184 10.36 -4.83 -46.80
N PRO A 185 10.47 -3.93 -47.80
CA PRO A 185 11.61 -2.99 -47.87
C PRO A 185 11.61 -1.88 -46.81
N TRP A 186 10.48 -1.58 -46.17
CA TRP A 186 10.33 -0.46 -45.24
C TRP A 186 10.98 -0.70 -43.86
N THR A 187 11.14 -1.97 -43.47
CA THR A 187 11.57 -2.39 -42.13
C THR A 187 13.06 -2.22 -41.85
N VAL A 188 13.91 -2.09 -42.88
CA VAL A 188 15.38 -2.20 -42.75
C VAL A 188 16.07 -0.83 -42.62
N GLU A 189 15.44 0.26 -43.06
CA GLU A 189 16.09 1.59 -43.12
C GLU A 189 16.04 2.37 -41.79
N ASN A 190 15.32 1.88 -40.77
CA ASN A 190 15.03 2.63 -39.54
C ASN A 190 15.69 2.08 -38.26
N LEU A 191 16.67 1.18 -38.37
CA LEU A 191 17.33 0.54 -37.23
C LEU A 191 18.58 1.28 -36.72
N ASP A 192 19.08 2.28 -37.45
CA ASP A 192 20.39 2.89 -37.21
C ASP A 192 20.40 4.21 -36.41
N SER A 193 19.26 4.86 -36.10
CA SER A 193 19.30 6.19 -35.45
C SER A 193 19.30 6.20 -33.91
N ASP A 194 18.65 5.25 -33.22
CA ASP A 194 18.39 5.42 -31.77
C ASP A 194 18.58 4.15 -30.90
N THR A 195 18.95 3.01 -31.47
CA THR A 195 19.17 1.77 -30.69
C THR A 195 20.54 1.71 -30.01
N GLU A 196 21.48 2.62 -30.29
CA GLU A 196 22.80 2.66 -29.63
C GLU A 196 22.73 3.01 -28.15
N ASP A 197 21.68 3.69 -27.71
CA ASP A 197 21.59 4.28 -26.40
C ASP A 197 20.11 4.25 -25.98
N SER A 198 19.59 3.13 -25.48
CA SER A 198 18.26 3.11 -24.83
C SER A 198 18.30 2.65 -23.37
N GLN A 199 19.33 1.92 -22.94
CA GLN A 199 19.47 1.47 -21.55
C GLN A 199 20.41 2.38 -20.75
N SER A 200 20.20 2.50 -19.44
CA SER A 200 21.00 3.30 -18.49
C SER A 200 20.92 4.83 -18.62
N GLN A 201 19.84 5.35 -19.21
CA GLN A 201 19.63 6.79 -19.44
C GLN A 201 18.38 7.32 -18.75
N GLY A 202 18.32 8.63 -18.54
CA GLY A 202 17.18 9.25 -17.85
C GLY A 202 15.86 9.12 -18.62
N HIS A 203 15.91 8.98 -19.95
CA HIS A 203 14.72 8.85 -20.80
C HIS A 203 14.28 7.38 -21.05
N PHE A 204 14.94 6.38 -20.46
CA PHE A 204 14.62 4.96 -20.65
C PHE A 204 13.13 4.64 -20.46
N LEU A 205 12.55 5.05 -19.32
CA LEU A 205 11.14 4.77 -19.00
C LEU A 205 10.14 5.45 -19.93
N PRO A 206 10.22 6.77 -20.18
CA PRO A 206 9.29 7.41 -21.11
C PRO A 206 9.51 6.94 -22.57
N TRP A 207 10.74 6.63 -22.99
CA TRP A 207 10.99 6.10 -24.33
C TRP A 207 10.29 4.76 -24.55
N HIS A 208 10.49 3.79 -23.65
CA HIS A 208 9.82 2.50 -23.80
C HIS A 208 8.30 2.61 -23.64
N ARG A 209 7.84 3.57 -22.82
CA ARG A 209 6.41 3.92 -22.73
C ARG A 209 5.84 4.27 -24.08
N GLN A 210 6.45 5.26 -24.72
CA GLN A 210 5.99 5.68 -26.03
C GLN A 210 6.18 4.57 -27.07
N PHE A 211 7.25 3.79 -27.01
CA PHE A 211 7.45 2.65 -27.91
C PHE A 211 6.28 1.65 -27.87
N THR A 212 5.75 1.36 -26.68
CA THR A 212 4.60 0.46 -26.53
C THR A 212 3.31 1.11 -27.04
N VAL A 213 3.12 2.41 -26.84
CA VAL A 213 1.99 3.16 -27.39
C VAL A 213 2.04 3.14 -28.91
N VAL A 214 3.20 3.42 -29.51
CA VAL A 214 3.41 3.38 -30.96
C VAL A 214 3.16 1.97 -31.49
N HIS A 215 3.65 0.92 -30.81
CA HIS A 215 3.37 -0.45 -31.20
C HIS A 215 1.87 -0.78 -31.15
N GLU A 216 1.16 -0.34 -30.10
CA GLU A 216 -0.28 -0.50 -30.00
C GLU A 216 -1.03 0.27 -31.10
N MET A 217 -0.59 1.49 -31.41
CA MET A 217 -1.14 2.29 -32.51
C MET A 217 -0.93 1.59 -33.85
N LEU A 218 0.26 1.07 -34.15
CA LEU A 218 0.50 0.31 -35.38
C LEU A 218 -0.35 -0.96 -35.45
N LEU A 219 -0.51 -1.69 -34.35
CA LEU A 219 -1.42 -2.83 -34.29
C LEU A 219 -2.86 -2.41 -34.58
N ARG A 220 -3.31 -1.26 -34.05
CA ARG A 220 -4.66 -0.72 -34.26
C ARG A 220 -4.86 -0.21 -35.69
N ASP A 221 -3.92 0.55 -36.20
CA ASP A 221 -4.04 1.31 -37.45
C ASP A 221 -3.71 0.44 -38.67
N GLU A 222 -2.69 -0.43 -38.57
CA GLU A 222 -2.24 -1.27 -39.69
C GLU A 222 -2.78 -2.70 -39.63
N CYS A 223 -3.01 -3.23 -38.41
CA CYS A 223 -3.46 -4.61 -38.21
C CYS A 223 -4.90 -4.70 -37.67
N GLN A 224 -5.60 -3.58 -37.54
CA GLN A 224 -7.00 -3.50 -37.07
C GLN A 224 -7.23 -4.17 -35.70
N TYR A 225 -6.20 -4.19 -34.86
CA TYR A 225 -6.26 -4.79 -33.53
C TYR A 225 -7.10 -3.93 -32.58
N ILE A 226 -8.31 -4.37 -32.24
CA ILE A 226 -9.20 -3.62 -31.35
C ILE A 226 -9.07 -4.00 -29.86
N GLY A 227 -8.41 -5.11 -29.56
CA GLY A 227 -8.28 -5.65 -28.20
C GLY A 227 -7.40 -4.80 -27.26
N PRO A 228 -7.47 -5.07 -25.95
CA PRO A 228 -6.52 -4.50 -24.98
C PRO A 228 -5.19 -5.24 -25.03
N ILE A 229 -4.07 -4.57 -24.81
CA ILE A 229 -2.75 -5.22 -24.67
C ILE A 229 -2.69 -5.97 -23.30
N PRO A 230 -2.68 -7.33 -23.24
CA PRO A 230 -2.60 -8.08 -21.97
C PRO A 230 -1.33 -7.81 -21.15
N VAL A 231 -1.41 -7.92 -19.80
CA VAL A 231 -0.32 -7.45 -18.91
C VAL A 231 0.05 -8.38 -17.74
N ARG A 232 -0.80 -9.31 -17.28
CA ARG A 232 -0.57 -9.87 -15.92
C ARG A 232 -0.75 -11.38 -15.73
N ASP A 233 -1.79 -11.99 -16.29
CA ASP A 233 -2.13 -13.40 -15.96
C ASP A 233 -2.21 -14.29 -17.21
N SER A 234 -1.63 -13.84 -18.32
CA SER A 234 -1.56 -14.62 -19.55
C SER A 234 -0.46 -15.67 -19.44
N PRO A 235 -0.71 -16.93 -19.82
CA PRO A 235 0.33 -17.95 -19.88
C PRO A 235 1.23 -17.67 -21.09
N ILE A 236 2.14 -16.69 -20.96
CA ILE A 236 2.96 -16.10 -22.04
C ILE A 236 3.72 -17.16 -22.85
N PHE A 237 4.13 -18.27 -22.22
CA PHE A 237 4.87 -19.35 -22.88
C PHE A 237 4.01 -20.59 -23.20
N ASP A 238 2.69 -20.46 -23.12
CA ASP A 238 1.77 -21.50 -23.57
C ASP A 238 1.76 -21.56 -25.11
N PRO A 239 1.77 -22.77 -25.68
CA PRO A 239 1.77 -22.94 -27.13
C PRO A 239 0.42 -22.62 -27.78
N GLU A 240 -0.71 -22.64 -27.07
CA GLU A 240 -2.02 -22.42 -27.70
C GLU A 240 -2.50 -20.97 -27.51
N THR A 241 -2.36 -20.47 -26.29
CA THR A 241 -2.90 -19.17 -25.85
C THR A 241 -1.82 -18.11 -25.61
N GLY A 242 -0.55 -18.51 -25.71
CA GLY A 242 0.62 -17.66 -25.51
C GLY A 242 1.46 -17.49 -26.78
N PHE A 243 2.75 -17.23 -26.59
CA PHE A 243 3.70 -16.95 -27.66
C PHE A 243 4.61 -18.13 -27.98
N GLY A 244 4.22 -19.36 -27.63
CA GLY A 244 5.06 -20.55 -27.73
C GLY A 244 6.02 -20.73 -26.55
N GLY A 245 6.56 -21.93 -26.40
CA GLY A 245 7.40 -22.38 -25.31
C GLY A 245 8.89 -22.10 -25.49
N ASP A 246 9.73 -22.93 -24.86
CA ASP A 246 11.18 -22.78 -24.91
C ASP A 246 11.79 -23.24 -26.25
N GLY A 247 13.02 -22.80 -26.53
CA GLY A 247 13.77 -23.20 -27.72
C GLY A 247 14.23 -24.66 -27.68
N VAL A 248 14.16 -25.35 -28.82
CA VAL A 248 14.59 -26.75 -28.96
C VAL A 248 16.09 -26.83 -29.25
N PRO A 249 16.92 -27.46 -28.40
CA PRO A 249 18.37 -27.53 -28.60
C PRO A 249 18.77 -28.09 -29.97
N GLY A 250 19.77 -27.48 -30.61
CA GLY A 250 20.32 -27.95 -31.88
C GLY A 250 19.54 -27.51 -33.14
N THR A 251 18.45 -26.76 -32.97
CA THR A 251 17.67 -26.21 -34.10
C THR A 251 18.15 -24.84 -34.56
N TYR A 252 18.99 -24.17 -33.78
CA TYR A 252 19.61 -22.89 -34.12
C TYR A 252 21.11 -22.95 -33.81
N THR A 253 21.91 -22.32 -34.66
CA THR A 253 23.34 -22.14 -34.47
C THR A 253 23.67 -20.68 -34.69
N LEU A 254 24.43 -20.09 -33.77
CA LEU A 254 24.83 -18.68 -33.89
C LEU A 254 25.62 -18.45 -35.19
N PRO A 255 25.35 -17.36 -35.93
CA PRO A 255 26.02 -17.08 -37.20
C PRO A 255 27.50 -16.84 -36.96
N GLY A 256 28.41 -17.56 -37.63
CA GLY A 256 29.85 -17.59 -37.29
C GLY A 256 30.61 -16.26 -37.26
N ASN A 257 30.07 -15.18 -37.83
CA ASN A 257 30.62 -13.82 -37.78
C ASN A 257 30.43 -13.13 -36.42
N TYR A 258 29.59 -13.65 -35.52
CA TYR A 258 29.40 -13.10 -34.18
C TYR A 258 30.70 -13.02 -33.35
N SER A 259 31.62 -13.97 -33.54
CA SER A 259 32.91 -14.02 -32.85
C SER A 259 33.94 -12.99 -33.37
N THR A 260 33.70 -12.40 -34.55
CA THR A 260 34.56 -11.36 -35.13
C THR A 260 34.11 -9.94 -34.80
N LEU A 261 32.94 -9.78 -34.19
CA LEU A 261 32.47 -8.51 -33.66
C LEU A 261 33.17 -8.22 -32.34
N ASP A 262 33.50 -6.94 -32.12
CA ASP A 262 34.06 -6.47 -30.85
C ASP A 262 33.08 -6.82 -29.70
N PRO A 263 33.46 -7.75 -28.79
CA PRO A 263 32.58 -8.17 -27.69
C PRO A 263 32.21 -7.03 -26.74
N SER A 264 32.99 -5.94 -26.75
CA SER A 264 32.70 -4.73 -25.97
C SER A 264 31.61 -3.85 -26.60
N LYS A 265 31.30 -4.03 -27.89
CA LYS A 265 30.29 -3.24 -28.63
C LYS A 265 28.99 -4.01 -28.88
N VAL A 266 29.06 -5.34 -29.02
CA VAL A 266 27.87 -6.21 -29.20
C VAL A 266 28.03 -7.49 -28.38
N PRO A 267 27.83 -7.45 -27.05
CA PRO A 267 27.98 -8.62 -26.22
C PRO A 267 26.86 -9.63 -26.51
N ILE A 268 27.18 -10.69 -27.24
CA ILE A 268 26.31 -11.86 -27.42
C ILE A 268 26.75 -12.90 -26.38
N ASN A 269 25.81 -13.41 -25.59
CA ASN A 269 26.05 -14.52 -24.66
C ASN A 269 25.59 -15.82 -25.32
N PRO A 270 26.49 -16.69 -25.82
CA PRO A 270 26.08 -17.90 -26.53
C PRO A 270 25.22 -18.85 -25.69
N ALA A 271 25.43 -18.87 -24.37
CA ALA A 271 24.67 -19.71 -23.46
C ALA A 271 23.18 -19.30 -23.35
N ALA A 272 22.81 -18.10 -23.80
CA ALA A 272 21.42 -17.66 -23.84
C ALA A 272 20.67 -18.20 -25.06
N PHE A 273 21.35 -18.60 -26.14
CA PHE A 273 20.74 -19.05 -27.39
C PHE A 273 20.65 -20.57 -27.40
N LYS A 274 19.50 -21.12 -26.98
CA LYS A 274 19.29 -22.59 -26.90
C LYS A 274 18.80 -23.17 -28.23
N GLY A 275 17.80 -22.55 -28.86
CA GLY A 275 17.19 -23.07 -30.08
C GLY A 275 15.96 -22.31 -30.56
N CYS A 276 15.46 -22.68 -31.73
CA CYS A 276 14.20 -22.20 -32.28
C CYS A 276 13.01 -22.64 -31.41
N VAL A 277 12.05 -21.74 -31.24
CA VAL A 277 10.70 -22.06 -30.77
C VAL A 277 9.99 -22.87 -31.86
N GLN A 278 9.42 -24.01 -31.50
CA GLN A 278 8.78 -24.93 -32.46
C GLN A 278 7.27 -25.11 -32.24
N ASP A 279 6.71 -24.43 -31.26
CA ASP A 279 5.31 -24.49 -30.89
C ASP A 279 4.67 -23.10 -30.82
N GLY A 280 3.34 -23.08 -30.93
CA GLY A 280 2.51 -21.89 -30.90
C GLY A 280 2.61 -20.93 -32.09
N PRO A 281 1.94 -19.77 -32.00
CA PRO A 281 1.65 -18.93 -33.17
C PRO A 281 2.90 -18.37 -33.87
N PHE A 282 4.05 -18.39 -33.20
CA PHE A 282 5.30 -17.83 -33.69
C PHE A 282 6.33 -18.89 -34.10
N ALA A 283 5.99 -20.18 -34.08
CA ALA A 283 6.90 -21.28 -34.46
C ALA A 283 7.49 -21.15 -35.87
N SER A 284 6.72 -20.56 -36.80
CA SER A 284 7.13 -20.33 -38.20
C SER A 284 7.52 -18.88 -38.49
N SER A 285 7.75 -18.06 -37.45
CA SER A 285 8.15 -16.67 -37.63
C SER A 285 9.57 -16.56 -38.19
N ARG A 286 9.72 -15.78 -39.26
CA ARG A 286 11.00 -15.38 -39.81
C ARG A 286 11.42 -14.03 -39.21
N ILE A 287 12.50 -14.05 -38.46
CA ILE A 287 13.12 -12.88 -37.84
C ILE A 287 14.34 -12.50 -38.67
N THR A 288 14.45 -11.24 -39.05
CA THR A 288 15.52 -10.73 -39.94
C THR A 288 16.57 -9.90 -39.20
N LEU A 289 16.28 -9.51 -37.95
CA LEU A 289 17.17 -8.73 -37.09
C LEU A 289 17.72 -9.64 -35.99
N GLY A 290 19.01 -9.48 -35.67
CA GLY A 290 19.70 -10.25 -34.66
C GLY A 290 20.53 -11.41 -35.23
N PRO A 291 21.31 -12.09 -34.37
CA PRO A 291 21.49 -11.77 -32.95
C PRO A 291 22.35 -10.51 -32.76
N GLY A 292 21.99 -9.64 -31.81
CA GLY A 292 22.66 -8.36 -31.63
C GLY A 292 22.36 -7.34 -32.73
N LYS A 293 23.40 -6.65 -33.19
CA LYS A 293 23.31 -5.70 -34.34
C LYS A 293 23.39 -6.41 -35.71
N LEU A 294 23.40 -7.74 -35.74
CA LEU A 294 23.47 -8.48 -36.99
C LEU A 294 22.13 -8.43 -37.72
N VAL A 295 22.15 -8.45 -39.05
CA VAL A 295 20.97 -8.63 -39.89
C VAL A 295 21.05 -10.03 -40.47
N THR A 296 20.29 -10.97 -39.92
CA THR A 296 20.27 -12.37 -40.35
C THR A 296 18.85 -12.91 -40.35
N GLU A 297 18.49 -13.73 -41.34
CA GLU A 297 17.21 -14.45 -41.33
C GLU A 297 17.32 -15.72 -40.47
N HIS A 298 16.50 -15.80 -39.42
CA HIS A 298 16.45 -16.93 -38.50
C HIS A 298 15.04 -17.09 -37.88
N CYS A 299 14.84 -18.20 -37.19
CA CYS A 299 13.62 -18.47 -36.41
C CYS A 299 13.58 -17.59 -35.14
N LEU A 300 12.44 -17.52 -34.45
CA LEU A 300 12.41 -17.00 -33.08
C LEU A 300 13.25 -17.92 -32.16
N VAL A 301 14.36 -17.41 -31.63
CA VAL A 301 15.25 -18.18 -30.73
C VAL A 301 14.94 -17.84 -29.28
N ARG A 302 14.83 -18.86 -28.43
CA ARG A 302 14.72 -18.73 -26.97
C ARG A 302 15.73 -19.61 -26.24
N GLY A 303 15.89 -19.36 -24.95
CA GLY A 303 16.68 -20.17 -24.05
C GLY A 303 16.30 -19.87 -22.61
N ILE A 304 15.12 -20.36 -22.19
CA ILE A 304 14.54 -20.03 -20.90
C ILE A 304 15.49 -20.48 -19.77
N ASN A 305 15.92 -19.53 -18.95
CA ASN A 305 16.88 -19.74 -17.88
C ASN A 305 16.27 -19.42 -16.52
N GLU A 306 15.76 -20.47 -15.87
CA GLU A 306 15.11 -20.42 -14.56
C GLU A 306 15.98 -19.86 -13.43
N THR A 307 17.31 -19.81 -13.60
CA THR A 307 18.24 -19.20 -12.62
C THR A 307 17.89 -17.73 -12.37
N TYR A 308 17.36 -17.02 -13.37
CA TYR A 308 17.00 -15.62 -13.26
C TYR A 308 15.62 -15.38 -12.64
N ARG A 309 14.79 -16.42 -12.47
CA ARG A 309 13.45 -16.32 -11.84
C ARG A 309 13.52 -15.71 -10.45
N ARG A 310 14.62 -15.94 -9.72
CA ARG A 310 14.85 -15.36 -8.38
C ARG A 310 14.85 -13.84 -8.35
N TYR A 311 15.07 -13.17 -9.48
CA TYR A 311 15.01 -11.71 -9.58
C TYR A 311 13.63 -11.19 -10.03
N ILE A 312 12.76 -12.08 -10.53
CA ILE A 312 11.41 -11.80 -11.03
C ILE A 312 10.41 -12.27 -9.98
N ASN A 313 10.35 -11.55 -8.85
CA ASN A 313 9.47 -11.93 -7.75
C ASN A 313 8.81 -10.70 -7.09
N PRO A 314 7.70 -10.88 -6.34
CA PRO A 314 7.00 -9.78 -5.70
C PRO A 314 7.86 -8.97 -4.71
N GLY A 315 8.87 -9.58 -4.09
CA GLY A 315 9.83 -8.91 -3.24
C GLY A 315 10.75 -7.95 -4.01
N ALA A 316 11.23 -8.37 -5.18
CA ALA A 316 12.00 -7.50 -6.09
C ALA A 316 11.15 -6.30 -6.51
N LEU A 317 9.90 -6.53 -6.95
CA LEU A 317 8.94 -5.49 -7.29
C LEU A 317 8.74 -4.48 -6.15
N ARG A 318 8.47 -4.98 -4.93
CA ARG A 318 8.30 -4.14 -3.73
C ARG A 318 9.55 -3.32 -3.43
N ASN A 319 10.74 -3.86 -3.63
CA ASN A 319 11.99 -3.17 -3.38
C ASN A 319 12.27 -2.06 -4.41
N THR A 320 11.83 -2.25 -5.66
CA THR A 320 11.92 -1.25 -6.72
C THR A 320 10.94 -0.11 -6.50
N ILE A 321 9.65 -0.38 -6.23
CA ILE A 321 8.66 0.71 -6.00
C ILE A 321 8.91 1.50 -4.71
N LYS A 322 9.61 0.93 -3.72
CA LYS A 322 9.95 1.65 -2.48
C LYS A 322 10.97 2.78 -2.66
N ARG A 323 11.61 2.92 -3.83
CA ARG A 323 12.65 3.93 -4.07
C ARG A 323 12.07 5.35 -3.97
N ALA A 324 12.88 6.28 -3.47
CA ALA A 324 12.42 7.61 -3.03
C ALA A 324 12.32 8.62 -4.18
N ASP A 325 13.24 8.53 -5.14
CA ASP A 325 13.42 9.44 -6.27
C ASP A 325 13.45 8.66 -7.59
N PHE A 326 13.32 9.38 -8.70
CA PHE A 326 13.25 8.77 -10.03
C PHE A 326 14.54 8.03 -10.41
N GLU A 327 15.71 8.57 -10.06
CA GLU A 327 16.99 7.95 -10.43
C GLU A 327 17.22 6.63 -9.71
N SER A 328 16.99 6.62 -8.39
CA SER A 328 17.13 5.39 -7.60
C SER A 328 16.08 4.35 -7.96
N PHE A 329 14.87 4.77 -8.34
CA PHE A 329 13.84 3.88 -8.90
C PHE A 329 14.30 3.26 -10.22
N ARG A 330 14.74 4.09 -11.16
CA ARG A 330 15.20 3.67 -12.48
C ARG A 330 16.39 2.70 -12.38
N ILE A 331 17.41 3.04 -11.60
CA ILE A 331 18.61 2.19 -11.42
C ILE A 331 18.25 0.83 -10.79
N GLU A 332 17.35 0.81 -9.80
CA GLU A 332 16.91 -0.43 -9.16
C GLU A 332 15.96 -1.25 -10.05
N LEU A 333 15.32 -0.64 -11.04
CA LEU A 333 14.49 -1.32 -12.03
C LEU A 333 15.35 -1.94 -13.13
N GLU A 334 16.17 -1.11 -13.80
CA GLU A 334 17.01 -1.50 -14.94
C GLU A 334 18.01 -2.57 -14.50
N GLY A 335 18.96 -2.19 -13.63
CA GLY A 335 19.97 -3.12 -13.11
C GLY A 335 21.37 -2.84 -13.63
N ARG A 336 21.95 -3.79 -14.36
CA ARG A 336 23.30 -3.70 -14.92
C ARG A 336 23.32 -2.73 -16.10
N PRO A 337 24.47 -2.10 -16.39
CA PRO A 337 25.76 -2.21 -15.69
C PRO A 337 25.86 -1.34 -14.42
N VAL A 338 24.86 -0.52 -14.11
CA VAL A 338 24.91 0.44 -12.98
C VAL A 338 24.92 -0.27 -11.63
N THR A 339 24.23 -1.40 -11.52
CA THR A 339 24.20 -2.24 -10.32
C THR A 339 25.05 -3.52 -10.51
N PRO A 340 25.56 -4.14 -9.42
CA PRO A 340 26.43 -5.32 -9.52
C PRO A 340 25.70 -6.61 -9.97
N ALA A 341 24.38 -6.65 -9.89
CA ALA A 341 23.57 -7.83 -10.18
C ALA A 341 22.34 -7.44 -11.04
N PRO A 342 21.81 -8.34 -11.88
CA PRO A 342 20.59 -8.08 -12.64
C PRO A 342 19.43 -7.68 -11.72
N LYS A 343 18.60 -6.76 -12.20
CA LYS A 343 17.37 -6.33 -11.54
C LYS A 343 16.15 -6.77 -12.34
N LEU A 344 14.96 -6.31 -11.96
CA LEU A 344 13.69 -6.78 -12.48
C LEU A 344 13.66 -6.72 -14.02
N HIS A 345 14.10 -5.61 -14.62
CA HIS A 345 14.13 -5.43 -16.06
C HIS A 345 15.07 -6.42 -16.73
N ASP A 346 16.37 -6.37 -16.39
CA ASP A 346 17.38 -7.22 -17.00
C ASP A 346 17.04 -8.69 -16.85
N ALA A 347 16.56 -9.08 -15.66
CA ALA A 347 16.28 -10.45 -15.32
C ALA A 347 15.22 -11.07 -16.23
N VAL A 348 14.20 -10.31 -16.64
CA VAL A 348 13.18 -10.85 -17.54
C VAL A 348 13.75 -11.04 -18.95
N HIS A 349 14.57 -10.10 -19.44
CA HIS A 349 15.27 -10.26 -20.72
C HIS A 349 16.14 -11.51 -20.74
N VAL A 350 17.01 -11.68 -19.74
CA VAL A 350 17.91 -12.85 -19.68
C VAL A 350 17.24 -14.13 -19.20
N PHE A 351 16.03 -14.04 -18.60
CA PHE A 351 15.20 -15.21 -18.28
C PHE A 351 14.64 -15.85 -19.54
N VAL A 352 14.20 -15.07 -20.54
CA VAL A 352 13.68 -15.60 -21.81
C VAL A 352 14.80 -16.17 -22.69
N GLY A 353 15.98 -15.55 -22.67
CA GLY A 353 17.12 -15.99 -23.47
C GLY A 353 16.94 -15.66 -24.96
N GLY A 354 17.80 -16.22 -25.81
CA GLY A 354 17.85 -15.95 -27.25
C GLY A 354 18.01 -14.46 -27.54
N ASP A 355 17.28 -13.97 -28.53
CA ASP A 355 17.32 -12.56 -28.94
C ASP A 355 16.86 -11.62 -27.82
N MET A 356 15.92 -12.04 -26.98
CA MET A 356 15.47 -11.27 -25.80
C MET A 356 16.57 -11.01 -24.77
N SER A 357 17.67 -11.77 -24.79
CA SER A 357 18.82 -11.57 -23.89
C SER A 357 19.79 -10.48 -24.35
N ASN A 358 19.67 -9.99 -25.58
CA ASN A 358 20.56 -8.98 -26.14
C ASN A 358 19.86 -7.62 -26.24
N PHE A 359 20.54 -6.55 -25.86
CA PHE A 359 19.94 -5.21 -25.83
C PHE A 359 19.44 -4.70 -27.19
N TYR A 360 20.11 -5.07 -28.29
CA TYR A 360 19.76 -4.63 -29.65
C TYR A 360 18.72 -5.53 -30.29
N SER A 361 18.93 -6.85 -30.24
CA SER A 361 17.98 -7.79 -30.83
C SER A 361 16.85 -8.19 -29.90
N SER A 362 16.75 -7.63 -28.70
CA SER A 362 15.59 -7.92 -27.84
C SER A 362 14.29 -7.48 -28.50
N VAL A 363 14.29 -6.36 -29.23
CA VAL A 363 13.15 -5.93 -30.09
C VAL A 363 13.00 -6.79 -31.34
N ALA A 364 14.03 -7.56 -31.70
CA ALA A 364 14.05 -8.35 -32.91
C ALA A 364 13.14 -9.55 -32.77
N GLY A 365 12.00 -9.40 -33.42
CA GLY A 365 11.00 -10.41 -33.55
C GLY A 365 9.76 -9.71 -34.04
N LYS A 366 9.04 -10.32 -34.99
CA LYS A 366 7.57 -10.19 -35.05
C LYS A 366 6.96 -10.84 -33.79
N SER A 367 7.52 -10.51 -32.63
CA SER A 367 7.29 -11.11 -31.36
C SER A 367 6.49 -10.07 -30.60
N PRO A 368 5.17 -10.30 -30.45
CA PRO A 368 4.39 -9.49 -29.55
C PRO A 368 4.99 -9.51 -28.13
N GLN A 369 5.91 -10.43 -27.83
CA GLN A 369 6.65 -10.49 -26.57
C GLN A 369 7.62 -9.34 -26.34
N HIS A 370 7.97 -8.49 -27.31
CA HIS A 370 8.62 -7.22 -26.97
C HIS A 370 7.61 -6.14 -26.59
N GLY A 371 6.36 -6.21 -27.08
CA GLY A 371 5.24 -5.43 -26.54
C GLY A 371 4.77 -5.94 -25.16
N PHE A 372 4.74 -7.26 -24.96
CA PHE A 372 4.35 -7.91 -23.70
C PHE A 372 5.47 -7.98 -22.68
N GLY A 373 6.68 -8.33 -23.13
CA GLY A 373 7.92 -8.17 -22.40
C GLY A 373 8.15 -6.70 -22.12
N GLY A 374 8.01 -5.79 -23.07
CA GLY A 374 8.04 -4.34 -22.80
C GLY A 374 7.03 -3.88 -21.74
N ARG A 375 5.90 -4.56 -21.59
CA ARG A 375 4.97 -4.30 -20.47
C ARG A 375 5.34 -4.97 -19.14
N PHE A 376 5.91 -6.17 -19.18
CA PHE A 376 6.49 -6.89 -18.02
C PHE A 376 7.84 -6.30 -17.55
N VAL A 377 8.57 -5.65 -18.45
CA VAL A 377 10.02 -5.36 -18.39
C VAL A 377 10.27 -3.86 -18.50
N SER A 378 9.67 -3.17 -19.48
CA SER A 378 9.76 -1.72 -19.60
C SER A 378 8.76 -1.00 -18.70
N GLY A 379 8.78 -1.28 -17.40
CA GLY A 379 8.19 -0.40 -16.40
C GLY A 379 6.71 0.00 -16.58
N HIS A 380 5.91 -0.62 -17.46
CA HIS A 380 4.51 -0.25 -17.70
C HIS A 380 3.60 -0.80 -16.62
N GLY A 381 3.75 -2.10 -16.29
CA GLY A 381 3.15 -2.66 -15.08
C GLY A 381 3.59 -1.91 -13.81
N MET A 382 4.71 -1.19 -13.86
CA MET A 382 5.21 -0.36 -12.75
C MET A 382 4.86 1.12 -12.86
N SER A 383 4.44 1.58 -14.04
CA SER A 383 3.75 2.85 -14.27
C SER A 383 2.32 2.78 -13.78
N SER A 384 1.71 1.59 -13.69
CA SER A 384 0.48 1.34 -12.90
C SER A 384 0.70 1.53 -11.38
N LEU A 385 1.94 1.34 -10.91
CA LEU A 385 2.32 1.56 -9.51
C LEU A 385 2.78 3.01 -9.22
N MET A 386 3.06 3.82 -10.25
CA MET A 386 3.33 5.27 -10.07
C MET A 386 2.14 6.04 -9.47
N PRO A 387 0.88 5.82 -9.92
CA PRO A 387 -0.32 6.38 -9.29
C PRO A 387 -0.53 5.91 -7.84
N GLN A 388 -0.14 4.67 -7.50
CA GLN A 388 -0.22 4.13 -6.14
C GLN A 388 0.87 4.68 -5.19
N MET A 389 1.80 5.48 -5.71
CA MET A 389 2.89 6.12 -4.98
C MET A 389 2.70 7.65 -4.95
N LYS A 390 1.96 8.18 -3.98
CA LYS A 390 1.82 9.63 -3.70
C LYS A 390 1.84 10.51 -4.98
N PRO A 391 0.80 10.45 -5.82
CA PRO A 391 0.83 10.80 -7.25
C PRO A 391 1.27 12.23 -7.59
N VAL A 392 1.12 13.20 -6.68
CA VAL A 392 1.34 14.62 -6.99
C VAL A 392 2.82 15.00 -7.14
N LYS A 393 3.77 14.29 -6.51
CA LYS A 393 5.20 14.68 -6.52
C LYS A 393 6.08 13.96 -7.56
N ARG A 394 5.58 12.94 -8.24
CA ARG A 394 6.41 12.06 -9.09
C ARG A 394 6.00 12.01 -10.56
N LEU A 395 4.83 12.52 -10.93
CA LEU A 395 4.31 12.42 -12.30
C LEU A 395 5.29 12.97 -13.35
N TYR A 396 5.94 14.10 -13.07
CA TYR A 396 6.90 14.74 -13.96
C TYR A 396 8.35 14.68 -13.44
N ALA A 397 8.64 13.76 -12.52
CA ALA A 397 10.01 13.58 -12.04
C ALA A 397 10.84 12.88 -13.13
N ILE A 398 11.93 13.51 -13.55
CA ILE A 398 12.86 13.00 -14.56
C ILE A 398 14.28 13.41 -14.19
N THR A 399 15.24 12.49 -14.34
CA THR A 399 16.67 12.74 -14.13
C THR A 399 17.48 11.61 -14.75
N GLY A 400 18.74 11.86 -15.04
CA GLY A 400 19.67 10.92 -15.66
C GLY A 400 20.25 11.44 -16.97
N ARG A 401 21.23 10.72 -17.50
CA ARG A 401 22.01 11.09 -18.68
C ARG A 401 21.21 10.91 -19.97
N SER A 402 21.54 11.70 -20.99
CA SER A 402 20.96 11.65 -22.34
C SER A 402 21.58 10.62 -23.28
N THR A 403 22.76 10.10 -22.93
CA THR A 403 23.54 9.07 -23.65
C THR A 403 24.32 8.25 -22.63
N VAL A 404 24.72 7.02 -22.97
CA VAL A 404 25.54 6.18 -22.05
C VAL A 404 26.96 6.73 -21.94
N TYR A 405 27.53 7.19 -23.05
CA TYR A 405 28.90 7.69 -23.14
C TYR A 405 28.96 9.22 -23.32
N PRO A 406 30.00 9.91 -22.79
CA PRO A 406 30.20 11.33 -23.02
C PRO A 406 30.35 11.69 -24.51
N PRO A 407 29.90 12.87 -24.94
CA PRO A 407 29.26 13.91 -24.12
C PRO A 407 27.79 13.59 -23.83
N TYR A 408 27.41 13.65 -22.56
CA TYR A 408 26.01 13.50 -22.13
C TYR A 408 25.54 14.77 -21.40
N SER A 409 24.24 15.03 -21.45
CA SER A 409 23.55 16.05 -20.67
C SER A 409 22.51 15.39 -19.78
N ASN A 410 21.99 16.11 -18.78
CA ASN A 410 20.84 15.61 -18.04
C ASN A 410 19.56 15.82 -18.85
N VAL A 411 18.76 14.78 -19.00
CA VAL A 411 17.48 14.88 -19.70
C VAL A 411 16.52 15.78 -18.92
N THR A 412 15.70 16.52 -19.66
CA THR A 412 14.63 17.36 -19.12
C THR A 412 13.30 16.90 -19.68
N LEU A 413 12.21 17.48 -19.18
CA LEU A 413 10.87 17.23 -19.74
C LEU A 413 10.73 17.65 -21.21
N ASP A 414 11.59 18.54 -21.70
CA ASP A 414 11.61 19.02 -23.09
C ASP A 414 12.47 18.16 -24.02
N PHE A 415 13.19 17.18 -23.47
CA PHE A 415 13.94 16.22 -24.26
C PHE A 415 13.00 15.48 -25.22
N LYS A 416 13.38 15.43 -26.51
CA LYS A 416 12.61 14.80 -27.56
C LYS A 416 13.03 13.34 -27.69
N LEU A 417 12.05 12.46 -27.61
CA LEU A 417 12.18 11.04 -27.85
C LEU A 417 12.01 10.81 -29.35
N ASP A 418 13.03 10.23 -29.98
CA ASP A 418 13.00 9.89 -31.39
C ASP A 418 12.66 8.41 -31.59
N PHE A 419 11.91 8.14 -32.65
CA PHE A 419 11.43 6.83 -33.05
C PHE A 419 11.62 6.59 -34.57
N GLY A 420 12.43 7.44 -35.22
CA GLY A 420 12.67 7.36 -36.66
C GLY A 420 11.37 7.49 -37.46
N SER A 421 11.13 6.57 -38.39
CA SER A 421 9.89 6.55 -39.18
C SER A 421 8.67 5.98 -38.45
N LEU A 422 8.84 5.35 -37.28
CA LEU A 422 7.73 4.65 -36.61
C LEU A 422 6.71 5.64 -36.01
N SER A 423 7.16 6.82 -35.60
CA SER A 423 6.31 7.86 -35.04
C SER A 423 7.05 9.21 -35.04
N PRO A 424 6.32 10.34 -35.16
CA PRO A 424 6.91 11.66 -34.90
C PRO A 424 7.55 11.74 -33.51
N SER A 425 8.63 12.52 -33.40
CA SER A 425 9.32 12.71 -32.12
C SER A 425 8.45 13.44 -31.10
N VAL A 426 8.38 12.92 -29.87
CA VAL A 426 7.53 13.44 -28.79
C VAL A 426 8.36 13.93 -27.61
N ALA A 427 7.92 14.96 -26.90
CA ALA A 427 8.64 15.41 -25.70
C ALA A 427 8.32 14.52 -24.50
N ILE A 428 9.29 14.32 -23.60
CA ILE A 428 9.08 13.52 -22.38
C ILE A 428 7.84 14.00 -21.61
N ARG A 429 7.63 15.32 -21.48
CA ARG A 429 6.45 15.90 -20.81
C ARG A 429 5.11 15.31 -21.26
N ASP A 430 4.97 15.00 -22.54
CA ASP A 430 3.72 14.55 -23.12
C ASP A 430 3.49 13.05 -22.86
N VAL A 431 4.58 12.30 -22.65
CA VAL A 431 4.56 10.85 -22.38
C VAL A 431 4.40 10.54 -20.90
N MET A 432 4.76 11.47 -20.00
CA MET A 432 4.76 11.23 -18.55
C MET A 432 3.36 10.92 -17.97
N ASN A 433 2.28 11.46 -18.56
CA ASN A 433 0.90 11.25 -18.12
C ASN A 433 0.16 10.26 -19.02
N ILE A 434 -0.11 9.06 -18.50
CA ILE A 434 -0.79 7.98 -19.24
C ILE A 434 -2.25 8.27 -19.59
N HIS A 435 -2.89 9.24 -18.90
CA HIS A 435 -4.27 9.64 -19.17
C HIS A 435 -4.38 10.78 -20.19
N ALA A 436 -3.25 11.36 -20.60
CA ALA A 436 -3.20 12.36 -21.66
C ALA A 436 -2.82 11.70 -22.99
N GLU A 437 -3.08 12.41 -24.09
CA GLU A 437 -2.47 12.07 -25.38
C GLU A 437 -0.94 12.11 -25.26
N PRO A 438 -0.21 11.18 -25.87
CA PRO A 438 -0.65 10.18 -26.85
C PRO A 438 -1.11 8.83 -26.26
N GLY A 439 -1.10 8.65 -24.93
CA GLY A 439 -1.38 7.35 -24.30
C GLY A 439 -2.86 7.05 -24.11
N ARG A 440 -3.60 7.92 -23.40
CA ARG A 440 -5.01 7.74 -23.00
C ARG A 440 -5.40 6.30 -22.61
N TYR A 441 -4.64 5.68 -21.72
CA TYR A 441 -4.92 4.32 -21.24
C TYR A 441 -4.88 4.23 -19.70
N THR A 442 -5.50 3.17 -19.17
CA THR A 442 -5.38 2.77 -17.76
C THR A 442 -5.00 1.29 -17.67
N TYR A 443 -4.57 0.85 -16.50
CA TYR A 443 -4.35 -0.56 -16.20
C TYR A 443 -5.52 -1.07 -15.38
N VAL A 444 -6.11 -2.20 -15.80
CA VAL A 444 -7.20 -2.88 -15.11
C VAL A 444 -6.67 -4.11 -14.37
#